data_AF-A0A2D7WRC5-F1
#
_entry.id   AF-A0A2D7WRC5-F1
#
_cell.length_a   1.000
_cell.length_b   1.000
_cell.length_c   1.000
_cell.angle_alpha   90.00
_cell.angle_beta   90.00
_cell.angle_gamma   90.00
#
_symmetry.space_group_name_H-M   'P 1'
#
loop_
_entity.id
_entity.type
_entity.pdbx_description
1 polymer ?
#
loop_
_entity_poly.entity_id
_entity_poly.type
_entity_poly.pdbx_seq_one_letter_code
_entity_poly.pdbx_strand_id
1 'polypeptide(L)'
;MNFASAKKALLEELIRMRSDGVDRIFLQDETFDDFQKLLLPNQPNVSGSENTGEDFSLNERIARALPQSSSPKENASVTDFLLPEPPSFLIPDGTKQMKWEWLREKVLGCETCNEQLNPKANVVFGEGDLDA
;
A
#
# COMPACT_ATOMS: atom_id res chain seq x y z
N MET A 1 -21.34 -22.16 17.08
CA MET A 1 -20.07 -21.42 17.30
C MET A 1 -20.32 -20.33 18.32
N ASN A 2 -19.38 -20.09 19.24
CA ASN A 2 -19.50 -19.00 20.19
C ASN A 2 -19.10 -17.68 19.50
N PHE A 3 -19.93 -16.65 19.61
CA PHE A 3 -19.66 -15.34 19.01
C PHE A 3 -18.33 -14.73 19.51
N ALA A 4 -18.02 -14.92 20.79
CA ALA A 4 -16.78 -14.45 21.39
C ALA A 4 -15.55 -15.17 20.80
N SER A 5 -15.65 -16.49 20.53
CA SER A 5 -14.55 -17.22 19.88
C SER A 5 -14.41 -16.84 18.42
N ALA A 6 -15.51 -16.58 17.71
CA ALA A 6 -15.48 -16.13 16.32
C ALA A 6 -14.83 -14.74 16.17
N LYS A 7 -15.18 -13.80 17.06
CA LYS A 7 -14.56 -12.47 17.10
C LYS A 7 -13.05 -12.54 17.35
N LYS A 8 -12.63 -13.42 18.26
CA LYS A 8 -11.21 -13.63 18.58
C LYS A 8 -10.45 -14.20 17.38
N ALA A 9 -11.00 -15.22 16.72
CA ALA A 9 -10.38 -15.82 15.53
C ALA A 9 -10.23 -14.81 14.39
N LEU A 10 -11.26 -13.97 14.14
CA LEU A 10 -11.17 -12.90 13.15
C LEU A 10 -10.07 -11.89 13.50
N LEU A 11 -9.95 -11.51 14.78
CA LEU A 11 -8.92 -10.57 15.22
C LEU A 11 -7.51 -11.14 15.03
N GLU A 12 -7.29 -12.42 15.31
CA GLU A 12 -5.99 -13.07 15.11
C GLU A 12 -5.59 -13.10 13.63
N GLU A 13 -6.52 -13.41 12.73
CA GLU A 13 -6.25 -13.37 11.28
C GLU A 13 -5.99 -11.95 10.77
N LEU A 14 -6.74 -10.94 11.23
CA LEU A 14 -6.50 -9.54 10.86
C LEU A 14 -5.13 -9.03 11.34
N ILE A 15 -4.65 -9.51 12.50
CA ILE A 15 -3.29 -9.19 12.98
C ILE A 15 -2.25 -9.84 12.07
N ARG A 16 -2.43 -11.11 11.67
CA ARG A 16 -1.52 -11.78 10.74
C ARG A 16 -1.47 -11.07 9.39
N MET A 17 -2.62 -10.68 8.85
CA MET A 17 -2.68 -9.94 7.59
C MET A 17 -1.92 -8.61 7.66
N ARG A 18 -2.00 -7.90 8.79
CA ARG A 18 -1.22 -6.68 9.00
C ARG A 18 0.29 -6.95 9.08
N SER A 19 0.72 -8.03 9.76
CA SER A 19 2.14 -8.39 9.78
C SER A 19 2.68 -8.75 8.41
N ASP A 20 1.81 -9.26 7.52
CA ASP A 20 2.13 -9.57 6.13
C ASP A 20 2.08 -8.32 5.22
N GLY A 21 1.83 -7.12 5.76
CA GLY A 21 1.80 -5.85 5.03
C GLY A 21 0.46 -5.50 4.38
N VAL A 22 -0.62 -6.25 4.68
CA VAL A 22 -1.96 -5.94 4.18
C VAL A 22 -2.62 -4.92 5.09
N ASP A 23 -2.62 -3.65 4.67
CA ASP A 23 -3.21 -2.54 5.43
C ASP A 23 -4.71 -2.32 5.13
N ARG A 24 -5.22 -2.84 4.01
CA ARG A 24 -6.61 -2.62 3.55
C ARG A 24 -7.24 -3.91 3.06
N ILE A 25 -8.51 -4.10 3.40
CA ILE A 25 -9.32 -5.26 2.98
C ILE A 25 -10.56 -4.72 2.28
N PHE A 26 -10.86 -5.26 1.11
CA PHE A 26 -12.10 -4.95 0.40
C PHE A 26 -13.25 -5.73 1.02
N LEU A 27 -14.35 -5.02 1.29
CA LEU A 27 -15.62 -5.57 1.71
C LEU A 27 -16.69 -5.10 0.72
N GLN A 28 -17.62 -5.97 0.38
CA GLN A 28 -18.80 -5.57 -0.37
C GLN A 28 -19.68 -4.67 0.49
N ASP A 29 -20.32 -3.67 -0.12
CA ASP A 29 -21.13 -2.68 0.59
C ASP A 29 -22.22 -3.34 1.45
N GLU A 30 -22.87 -4.38 0.91
CA GLU A 30 -23.88 -5.17 1.63
C GLU A 30 -23.33 -5.80 2.93
N THR A 31 -22.10 -6.34 2.86
CA THR A 31 -21.43 -6.96 4.02
C THR A 31 -21.00 -5.90 5.04
N PHE A 32 -20.57 -4.73 4.57
CA PHE A 32 -20.16 -3.62 5.42
C PHE A 32 -21.36 -3.06 6.20
N ASP A 33 -22.50 -2.89 5.53
CA ASP A 33 -23.74 -2.42 6.15
C ASP A 33 -24.23 -3.38 7.23
N ASP A 34 -24.24 -4.68 6.94
CA ASP A 34 -24.66 -5.69 7.92
C ASP A 34 -23.70 -5.77 9.11
N PHE A 35 -22.40 -5.63 8.87
CA PHE A 35 -21.41 -5.55 9.93
C PHE A 35 -21.62 -4.31 10.81
N GLN A 36 -21.89 -3.16 10.21
CA GLN A 36 -22.17 -1.92 10.93
C GLN A 36 -23.43 -2.05 11.80
N LYS A 37 -24.51 -2.65 11.30
CA LYS A 37 -25.74 -2.91 12.07
C LYS A 37 -25.49 -3.80 13.30
N LEU A 38 -24.57 -4.75 13.20
CA LEU A 38 -24.21 -5.64 14.31
C LEU A 38 -23.31 -4.96 15.36
N LEU A 39 -22.54 -3.95 14.97
CA LEU A 39 -21.65 -3.20 15.87
C LEU A 39 -22.35 -2.07 16.61
N LEU A 40 -23.38 -1.45 16.01
CA LEU A 40 -24.17 -0.43 16.70
C LEU A 40 -25.27 -1.09 17.52
N PRO A 41 -25.23 -1.01 18.86
CA PRO A 41 -26.37 -1.40 19.67
C PRO A 41 -27.51 -0.40 19.42
N ASN A 42 -28.50 -0.84 18.65
CA ASN A 42 -29.86 -0.31 18.56
C ASN A 42 -29.96 1.21 18.27
N GLN A 43 -29.92 1.58 16.99
CA GLN A 43 -30.53 2.82 16.49
C GLN A 43 -31.76 2.41 15.66
N PRO A 44 -32.95 3.01 15.91
CA PRO A 44 -34.15 2.64 15.17
C PRO A 44 -34.01 3.00 13.69
N ASN A 45 -34.35 2.03 12.85
CA ASN A 45 -34.51 2.16 11.41
C ASN A 45 -35.37 3.40 11.08
N VAL A 46 -34.78 4.35 10.36
CA VAL A 46 -35.56 5.31 9.56
C VAL A 46 -35.28 4.99 8.10
N SER A 47 -36.01 4.02 7.57
CA SER A 47 -36.25 3.96 6.13
C SER A 47 -37.23 5.06 5.78
N GLY A 48 -36.72 6.11 5.14
CA GLY A 48 -37.50 7.19 4.57
C GLY A 48 -36.78 7.72 3.34
N SER A 49 -37.18 7.24 2.18
CA SER A 49 -36.88 7.86 0.90
C SER A 49 -37.51 9.26 0.87
N GLU A 50 -36.72 10.31 0.66
CA GLU A 50 -37.04 11.44 -0.23
C GLU A 50 -35.88 12.46 -0.29
N ASN A 51 -35.57 12.88 -1.52
CA ASN A 51 -34.68 13.98 -1.84
C ASN A 51 -35.13 15.27 -1.17
N THR A 52 -34.26 15.94 -0.42
CA THR A 52 -34.14 17.41 -0.41
C THR A 52 -32.73 17.75 0.06
N GLY A 53 -32.03 18.57 -0.72
CA GLY A 53 -30.64 18.92 -0.47
C GLY A 53 -30.48 19.72 0.81
N GLU A 54 -29.53 19.30 1.63
CA GLU A 54 -28.81 20.17 2.54
C GLU A 54 -27.32 19.82 2.46
N ASP A 55 -26.57 20.82 2.00
CA ASP A 55 -25.13 20.87 1.80
C ASP A 55 -24.40 20.68 3.15
N PHE A 56 -24.12 19.42 3.51
CA PHE A 56 -23.22 19.13 4.63
C PHE A 56 -21.77 19.15 4.12
N SER A 57 -21.25 20.38 4.06
CA SER A 57 -19.85 20.72 3.78
C SER A 57 -18.89 19.92 4.68
N LEU A 58 -18.36 18.82 4.15
CA LEU A 58 -17.26 18.05 4.75
C LEU A 58 -15.91 18.76 4.62
N ASN A 59 -15.85 19.90 3.92
CA ASN A 59 -14.61 20.64 3.66
C ASN A 59 -14.10 21.43 4.88
N GLU A 60 -14.91 21.66 5.91
CA GLU A 60 -14.49 22.50 7.06
C GLU A 60 -13.76 21.73 8.17
N ARG A 61 -13.71 20.39 8.09
CA ARG A 61 -12.93 19.55 9.02
C ARG A 61 -11.51 19.25 8.54
N ILE A 62 -11.23 19.42 7.25
CA ILE A 62 -9.89 19.19 6.68
C ILE A 62 -8.96 20.38 6.94
N ALA A 63 -9.49 21.59 7.15
CA ALA A 63 -8.70 22.79 7.39
C ALA A 63 -8.13 22.95 8.82
N ARG A 64 -8.51 22.08 9.77
CA ARG A 64 -8.17 22.22 11.21
C ARG A 64 -7.18 21.18 11.76
N ALA A 65 -6.57 20.39 10.89
CA ALA A 65 -5.55 19.40 11.24
C ALA A 65 -4.18 19.68 10.58
N LEU A 66 -3.86 20.94 10.30
CA LEU A 66 -2.50 21.35 9.98
C LEU A 66 -1.78 21.69 11.30
N PRO A 67 -0.83 20.87 11.79
CA PRO A 67 0.13 21.36 12.76
C PRO A 67 0.98 22.42 12.06
N GLN A 68 0.82 23.66 12.52
CA GLN A 68 1.63 24.80 12.11
C GLN A 68 3.10 24.55 12.49
N SER A 69 3.94 24.59 11.46
CA SER A 69 5.39 24.76 11.53
C SER A 69 5.79 25.84 12.54
N SER A 70 6.65 25.47 13.50
CA SER A 70 7.45 26.43 14.27
C SER A 70 8.83 25.87 14.63
N SER A 71 9.76 26.03 13.67
CA SER A 71 11.19 26.32 13.87
C SER A 71 12.15 25.23 14.42
N PRO A 72 13.47 25.36 14.14
CA PRO A 72 14.37 24.22 13.94
C PRO A 72 15.36 23.93 15.08
N LYS A 73 15.96 22.72 14.96
CA LYS A 73 17.05 22.07 15.70
C LYS A 73 16.59 21.16 16.83
N GLU A 74 16.68 19.85 16.59
CA GLU A 74 17.68 19.02 17.28
C GLU A 74 17.84 17.71 16.50
N ASN A 75 19.09 17.29 16.31
CA ASN A 75 19.44 16.01 15.68
C ASN A 75 18.86 14.87 16.52
N ALA A 76 17.65 14.42 16.16
CA ALA A 76 17.21 13.10 16.56
C ALA A 76 18.09 12.13 15.79
N SER A 77 19.03 11.51 16.50
CA SER A 77 19.74 10.32 16.05
C SER A 77 18.67 9.26 15.77
N VAL A 78 18.17 9.24 14.54
CA VAL A 78 17.50 8.09 13.99
C VAL A 78 18.54 6.99 14.11
N THR A 79 18.22 5.93 14.83
CA THR A 79 19.03 4.72 14.79
C THR A 79 19.00 4.30 13.33
N ASP A 80 20.08 4.64 12.62
CA ASP A 80 20.19 4.44 11.19
C ASP A 80 20.10 2.93 10.96
N PHE A 81 18.91 2.46 10.57
CA PHE A 81 18.84 1.28 9.73
C PHE A 81 19.48 1.70 8.41
N LEU A 82 20.82 1.67 8.39
CA LEU A 82 21.61 1.88 7.20
C LEU A 82 21.24 0.74 6.26
N LEU A 83 20.28 1.01 5.38
CA LEU A 83 20.11 0.17 4.20
C LEU A 83 21.48 0.08 3.53
N PRO A 84 21.88 -1.11 3.05
CA PRO A 84 23.13 -1.25 2.35
C PRO A 84 23.16 -0.25 1.20
N GLU A 85 24.33 0.35 0.97
CA GLU A 85 24.49 1.28 -0.15
C GLU A 85 24.09 0.59 -1.46
N PRO A 86 23.31 1.25 -2.31
CA PRO A 86 22.85 0.64 -3.55
C PRO A 86 24.04 0.31 -4.46
N PRO A 87 23.99 -0.81 -5.19
CA PRO A 87 25.08 -1.18 -6.08
C PRO A 87 25.21 -0.15 -7.20
N SER A 88 26.37 0.52 -7.29
CA SER A 88 26.70 1.39 -8.41
C SER A 88 27.22 0.56 -9.59
N PHE A 89 26.72 0.82 -10.78
CA PHE A 89 27.19 0.17 -12.00
C PHE A 89 27.65 1.20 -13.04
N LEU A 90 28.77 0.90 -13.70
CA LEU A 90 29.25 1.66 -14.84
C LEU A 90 28.72 1.00 -16.11
N ILE A 91 27.91 1.75 -16.85
CA ILE A 91 27.41 1.31 -18.15
C ILE A 91 28.56 1.45 -19.16
N PRO A 92 28.87 0.43 -19.97
CA PRO A 92 29.93 0.50 -20.94
C PRO A 92 29.68 1.60 -21.98
N ASP A 93 30.76 2.20 -22.49
CA ASP A 93 30.68 3.12 -23.62
C ASP A 93 30.31 2.36 -24.90
N GLY A 94 29.41 2.95 -25.68
CA GLY A 94 28.88 2.30 -26.88
C GLY A 94 27.61 2.97 -27.40
N THR A 95 27.05 2.36 -28.44
CA THR A 95 25.76 2.76 -29.02
C THR A 95 24.62 2.52 -28.02
N LYS A 96 23.49 3.21 -28.22
CA LYS A 96 22.30 3.08 -27.38
C LYS A 96 21.81 1.63 -27.29
N GLN A 97 21.87 0.91 -28.41
CA GLN A 97 21.57 -0.52 -28.51
C GLN A 97 22.49 -1.36 -27.62
N MET A 98 23.80 -1.10 -27.68
CA MET A 98 24.80 -1.86 -26.91
C MET A 98 24.64 -1.63 -25.40
N LYS A 99 24.35 -0.40 -24.99
CA LYS A 99 24.04 -0.06 -23.60
C LYS A 99 22.77 -0.75 -23.12
N TRP A 100 21.75 -0.81 -23.98
CA TRP A 100 20.47 -1.42 -23.66
C TRP A 100 20.56 -2.95 -23.54
N GLU A 101 21.28 -3.62 -24.45
CA GLU A 101 21.50 -5.06 -24.35
C GLU A 101 22.28 -5.42 -23.08
N TRP A 102 23.31 -4.63 -22.75
CA TRP A 102 24.06 -4.80 -21.50
C TRP A 102 23.17 -4.63 -20.26
N LEU A 103 22.29 -3.63 -20.24
CA LEU A 103 21.33 -3.42 -19.15
C LEU A 103 20.36 -4.60 -19.03
N ARG A 104 19.84 -5.08 -20.17
CA ARG A 104 18.94 -6.24 -20.22
C ARG A 104 19.62 -7.48 -19.64
N GLU A 105 20.82 -7.83 -20.10
CA GLU A 105 21.57 -8.98 -19.59
C GLU A 105 21.80 -8.86 -18.08
N LYS A 106 22.16 -7.66 -17.61
CA LYS A 106 22.42 -7.43 -16.18
C LYS A 106 21.18 -7.62 -15.32
N VAL A 107 20.01 -7.15 -15.77
CA VAL A 107 18.74 -7.28 -15.04
C VAL A 107 18.21 -8.70 -15.07
N LEU A 108 18.27 -9.38 -16.22
CA LEU A 108 17.87 -10.79 -16.32
C LEU A 108 18.77 -11.71 -15.48
N GLY A 109 20.06 -11.37 -15.35
CA GLY A 109 21.03 -12.07 -14.50
C GLY A 109 21.05 -11.66 -13.03
N CYS A 110 20.10 -10.83 -12.55
CA CYS A 110 20.08 -10.38 -11.16
C CYS A 110 19.67 -11.53 -10.22
N GLU A 111 20.58 -11.96 -9.35
CA GLU A 111 20.36 -13.05 -8.39
C GLU A 111 19.17 -12.75 -7.46
N THR A 112 19.14 -11.56 -6.84
CA THR A 112 18.05 -11.15 -5.96
C THR A 112 16.69 -11.14 -6.67
N CYS A 113 16.64 -10.69 -7.93
CA CYS A 113 15.38 -10.72 -8.70
C CYS A 113 14.91 -12.16 -8.92
N ASN A 114 15.82 -13.06 -9.29
CA ASN A 114 15.50 -14.45 -9.56
C ASN A 114 15.14 -15.26 -8.29
N GLU A 115 15.78 -14.96 -7.15
CA GLU A 115 15.46 -15.59 -5.86
C GLU A 115 14.07 -15.24 -5.33
N GLN A 116 13.60 -14.03 -5.64
CA GLN A 116 12.28 -13.55 -5.21
C GLN A 116 11.17 -13.86 -6.24
N LEU A 117 11.48 -14.62 -7.30
CA LEU A 117 10.46 -15.06 -8.26
C LEU A 117 9.61 -16.18 -7.70
N ASN A 118 8.33 -16.14 -8.08
CA ASN A 118 7.45 -17.30 -7.95
C ASN A 118 7.92 -18.42 -8.90
N PRO A 119 7.66 -19.71 -8.58
CA PRO A 119 8.14 -20.86 -9.37
C PRO A 119 7.64 -20.94 -10.81
N LYS A 120 6.72 -20.07 -11.23
CA LYS A 120 6.21 -19.95 -12.61
C LYS A 120 6.33 -18.54 -13.18
N ALA A 121 6.99 -17.63 -12.46
CA ALA A 121 7.18 -16.24 -12.88
C ALA A 121 8.56 -16.07 -13.51
N ASN A 122 8.68 -15.09 -14.40
CA ASN A 122 9.92 -14.72 -15.07
C ASN A 122 10.18 -13.22 -14.88
N VAL A 123 11.45 -12.81 -14.84
CA VAL A 123 11.81 -11.40 -14.93
C VAL A 123 11.48 -10.91 -16.34
N VAL A 124 10.68 -9.85 -16.45
CA VAL A 124 10.34 -9.21 -17.73
C VAL A 124 11.08 -7.89 -17.83
N PHE A 125 11.85 -7.73 -18.91
CA PHE A 125 12.48 -6.47 -19.26
C PHE A 125 11.59 -5.74 -20.28
N GLY A 126 11.34 -4.44 -20.06
CA GLY A 126 10.47 -3.66 -20.94
C GLY A 126 10.99 -3.59 -22.38
N GLU A 127 10.09 -3.69 -23.35
CA GLU A 127 10.38 -3.51 -24.77
C GLU A 127 9.79 -2.18 -25.27
N GLY A 128 10.55 -1.47 -26.09
CA GLY A 128 10.15 -0.18 -26.64
C GLY A 128 11.14 0.29 -27.70
N ASP A 129 10.77 1.33 -28.45
CA ASP A 129 11.71 2.01 -29.33
C ASP A 129 12.75 2.73 -28.46
N LEU A 130 14.02 2.54 -28.79
CA LEU A 130 15.09 3.22 -28.07
C LEU A 130 14.98 4.73 -28.32
N ASP A 131 14.55 5.16 -29.49
CA ASP A 131 14.54 6.56 -29.94
C ASP A 131 13.16 7.24 -29.90
N ALA A 132 12.19 6.65 -29.17
CA ALA A 132 10.87 7.25 -28.93
C ALA A 132 10.91 8.59 -28.18
#